data_AF-G7N174-F1
#
_entry.id   AF-G7N174-F1
#
_cell.length_a   1.000
_cell.length_b   1.000
_cell.length_c   1.000
_cell.angle_alpha   90.00
_cell.angle_beta   90.00
_cell.angle_gamma   90.00
#
_symmetry.space_group_name_H-M   'P 1'
#
loop_
_entity.id
_entity.type
_entity.pdbx_description
1 polymer ?
#
loop_
_entity_poly.entity_id
_entity_poly.type
_entity_poly.pdbx_seq_one_letter_code
_entity_poly.pdbx_strand_id
1 'polypeptide(L)'
;QAASSTPMASWAIPVPPTMSFRRNNCFPCPAEGCPKMGHYADQFEGKTSAVEQTFFLNTGESGNFTSWRYKVSVTLSGKENVNGYIRIALYGSNGNSKQYEIFKGSLKPDASHMHAIDVDLNVGKIQKVKFLWNNRVISLFKPKLGASHITVQSGEDGTE
;
A
#
# COMPACT_ATOMS: atom_id res chain seq x y z
N GLN A 1 34.45 -4.93 6.08
CA GLN A 1 33.11 -5.45 5.71
C GLN A 1 32.29 -4.26 5.27
N ALA A 2 32.01 -4.14 3.96
CA ALA A 2 31.10 -3.11 3.48
C ALA A 2 29.69 -3.50 3.91
N ALA A 3 29.11 -2.74 4.83
CA ALA A 3 27.67 -2.80 5.06
C ALA A 3 27.01 -2.37 3.74
N SER A 4 26.49 -3.34 2.99
CA SER A 4 25.59 -3.09 1.87
C SER A 4 24.37 -2.38 2.42
N SER A 5 24.41 -1.06 2.47
CA SER A 5 23.28 -0.22 2.82
C SER A 5 22.27 -0.33 1.68
N THR A 6 21.33 -1.26 1.83
CA THR A 6 20.12 -1.27 1.03
C THR A 6 19.54 0.16 1.10
N PRO A 7 19.29 0.85 -0.03
CA PRO A 7 18.67 2.16 0.01
C PRO A 7 17.36 2.05 0.79
N MET A 8 17.35 2.63 2.00
CA MET A 8 16.29 2.40 2.99
C MET A 8 15.00 3.02 2.47
N ALA A 9 14.02 2.17 2.18
CA ALA A 9 12.71 2.56 1.72
C ALA A 9 11.85 3.04 2.89
N SER A 10 12.04 4.32 3.16
CA SER A 10 11.23 5.09 4.10
C SER A 10 10.99 6.44 3.44
N TRP A 11 10.34 6.41 2.27
CA TRP A 11 9.95 7.63 1.57
C TRP A 11 8.85 8.31 2.37
N ALA A 12 9.11 9.56 2.74
CA ALA A 12 8.15 10.36 3.46
C ALA A 12 7.30 11.13 2.46
N ILE A 13 5.99 10.94 2.49
CA ILE A 13 5.08 11.61 1.56
C ILE A 13 4.82 13.04 2.07
N PRO A 14 5.01 14.06 1.22
CA PRO A 14 4.67 15.44 1.59
C PRO A 14 3.17 15.57 1.84
N VAL A 15 2.78 16.25 2.93
CA VAL A 15 1.37 16.44 3.28
C VAL A 15 1.07 17.92 3.44
N PRO A 16 0.17 18.49 2.61
CA PRO A 16 -0.30 19.85 2.79
C PRO A 16 -1.01 20.02 4.14
N PRO A 17 -0.95 21.20 4.78
CA PRO A 17 -1.62 21.46 6.06
C PRO A 17 -3.13 21.19 6.06
N THR A 18 -3.75 21.22 4.87
CA THR A 18 -5.18 21.00 4.66
C THR A 18 -5.57 19.52 4.56
N MET A 19 -4.60 18.59 4.52
CA MET A 19 -4.83 17.17 4.25
C MET A 19 -4.36 16.29 5.41
N SER A 20 -4.92 15.07 5.49
CA SER A 20 -4.52 14.06 6.47
C SER A 20 -3.94 12.83 5.77
N PHE A 21 -2.74 12.44 6.19
CA PHE A 21 -2.05 11.24 5.70
C PHE A 21 -2.89 9.96 5.89
N ARG A 22 -3.59 9.86 7.03
CA ARG A 22 -4.39 8.69 7.42
C ARG A 22 -5.58 8.41 6.48
N ARG A 23 -6.03 9.39 5.69
CA ARG A 23 -7.16 9.23 4.75
C ARG A 23 -6.75 8.74 3.35
N ASN A 24 -5.48 8.34 3.13
CA ASN A 24 -4.95 7.96 1.81
C ASN A 24 -4.92 9.11 0.78
N ASN A 25 -5.06 10.34 1.25
CA ASN A 25 -5.14 11.51 0.38
C ASN A 25 -3.77 11.96 -0.15
N CYS A 26 -2.67 11.53 0.47
CA CYS A 26 -1.31 11.89 0.10
C CYS A 26 -0.60 10.63 -0.39
N PHE A 27 -0.79 10.32 -1.69
CA PHE A 27 -0.19 9.17 -2.40
C PHE A 27 -0.52 9.27 -3.91
N PRO A 28 0.42 8.96 -4.83
CA PRO A 28 1.81 8.51 -4.61
C PRO A 28 2.73 9.70 -4.26
N CYS A 29 4.05 9.49 -4.34
CA CYS A 29 5.00 10.60 -4.34
C CYS A 29 4.69 11.60 -5.48
N PRO A 30 4.91 12.90 -5.27
CA PRO A 30 4.74 13.89 -6.32
C PRO A 30 5.85 13.77 -7.37
N ALA A 31 5.76 14.56 -8.44
CA ALA A 31 6.72 14.50 -9.55
C ALA A 31 8.16 14.81 -9.12
N GLU A 32 8.34 15.62 -8.08
CA GLU A 32 9.63 15.93 -7.45
C GLU A 32 10.18 14.78 -6.59
N GLY A 33 9.44 13.67 -6.51
CA GLY A 33 9.74 12.53 -5.67
C GLY A 33 9.41 12.76 -4.19
N CYS A 34 9.68 11.76 -3.37
CA CYS A 34 9.59 11.88 -1.92
C CYS A 34 10.98 11.93 -1.29
N PRO A 35 11.18 12.73 -0.22
CA PRO A 35 12.40 12.65 0.58
C PRO A 35 12.52 11.28 1.25
N LYS A 36 13.76 10.81 1.40
CA LYS A 36 14.09 9.68 2.26
C LYS A 36 14.23 10.19 3.69
N MET A 37 13.52 9.58 4.64
CA MET A 37 13.71 9.92 6.05
C MET A 37 15.12 9.52 6.53
N GLY A 38 15.82 10.41 7.23
CA GLY A 38 17.10 10.13 7.88
C GLY A 38 18.32 10.60 7.09
N HIS A 39 19.34 9.76 6.99
CA HIS A 39 20.69 10.14 6.50
C HIS A 39 20.70 10.76 5.10
N TYR A 40 19.79 10.33 4.22
CA TYR A 40 19.72 10.76 2.82
C TYR A 40 18.63 11.81 2.55
N ALA A 41 18.10 12.47 3.59
CA ALA A 41 17.08 13.51 3.44
C ALA A 41 17.59 14.73 2.64
N ASP A 42 18.90 14.98 2.69
CA ASP A 42 19.58 16.03 1.96
C ASP A 42 19.65 15.80 0.43
N GLN A 43 19.31 14.60 -0.05
CA GLN A 43 19.23 14.30 -1.48
C GLN A 43 17.91 14.75 -2.12
N PHE A 44 16.91 15.15 -1.32
CA PHE A 44 15.64 15.61 -1.83
C PHE A 44 15.77 16.98 -2.50
N GLU A 45 15.35 17.10 -3.77
CA GLU A 45 15.45 18.35 -4.53
C GLU A 45 14.67 19.49 -3.87
N GLY A 46 13.49 19.19 -3.29
CA GLY A 46 12.63 20.15 -2.62
C GLY A 46 13.04 20.51 -1.18
N LYS A 47 14.21 20.09 -0.69
CA LYS A 47 14.59 20.25 0.74
C LYS A 47 14.58 21.69 1.25
N THR A 48 14.79 22.68 0.37
CA THR A 48 14.77 24.12 0.71
C THR A 48 13.66 24.90 0.01
N SER A 49 12.67 24.23 -0.60
CA SER A 49 11.56 24.91 -1.29
C SER A 49 10.67 25.70 -0.32
N ALA A 50 10.56 25.25 0.93
CA ALA A 50 9.90 25.94 2.03
C ALA A 50 10.52 25.54 3.38
N VAL A 51 10.29 26.35 4.41
CA VAL A 51 10.58 26.01 5.81
C VAL A 51 9.42 25.24 6.43
N GLU A 52 9.69 24.40 7.43
CA GLU A 52 8.67 23.64 8.19
C GLU A 52 7.80 22.69 7.34
N GLN A 53 8.37 22.15 6.25
CA GLN A 53 7.71 21.14 5.44
C GLN A 53 7.40 19.88 6.26
N THR A 54 6.15 19.40 6.18
CA THR A 54 5.68 18.22 6.92
C THR A 54 5.59 17.00 6.00
N PHE A 55 6.24 15.91 6.41
CA PHE A 55 6.22 14.64 5.70
C PHE A 55 5.80 13.50 6.62
N PHE A 56 5.08 12.52 6.07
CA PHE A 56 4.60 11.37 6.83
C PHE A 56 4.98 10.06 6.15
N LEU A 57 5.31 9.05 6.96
CA LEU A 57 5.44 7.66 6.54
C LEU A 57 5.04 6.73 7.68
N ASN A 58 4.83 5.46 7.35
CA ASN A 58 4.77 4.37 8.32
C ASN A 58 6.05 3.56 8.22
N THR A 59 6.52 3.03 9.35
CA THR A 59 7.69 2.14 9.41
C THR A 59 7.25 0.69 9.59
N GLY A 60 8.13 -0.25 9.24
CA GLY A 60 7.98 -1.64 9.67
C GLY A 60 7.94 -1.75 11.19
N GLU A 61 7.32 -2.79 11.72
CA GLU A 61 7.17 -3.00 13.17
C GLU A 61 8.47 -3.44 13.85
N SER A 62 9.38 -4.09 13.11
CA SER A 62 10.65 -4.61 13.62
C SER A 62 11.69 -4.76 12.50
N GLY A 63 12.92 -5.18 12.86
CA GLY A 63 14.02 -5.38 11.92
C GLY A 63 14.59 -4.04 11.44
N ASN A 64 14.63 -3.83 10.13
CA ASN A 64 15.20 -2.61 9.53
C ASN A 64 14.22 -1.43 9.51
N PHE A 65 13.00 -1.62 10.02
CA PHE A 65 11.92 -0.61 10.06
C PHE A 65 11.52 -0.01 8.69
N THR A 66 12.02 -0.58 7.58
CA THR A 66 11.70 -0.17 6.22
C THR A 66 10.26 -0.51 5.86
N SER A 67 9.62 0.35 5.07
CA SER A 67 8.29 0.08 4.55
C SER A 67 8.03 0.68 3.17
N TRP A 68 7.46 -0.13 2.29
CA TRP A 68 7.06 0.26 0.94
C TRP A 68 5.55 0.40 0.90
N ARG A 69 5.08 1.62 0.64
CA ARG A 69 3.65 1.92 0.58
C ARG A 69 3.11 1.63 -0.81
N TYR A 70 2.00 0.92 -0.88
CA TYR A 70 1.25 0.65 -2.11
C TYR A 70 -0.20 1.07 -1.94
N LYS A 71 -0.85 1.55 -3.00
CA LYS A 71 -2.30 1.78 -3.02
C LYS A 71 -2.94 0.67 -3.83
N VAL A 72 -3.80 -0.10 -3.18
CA VAL A 72 -4.49 -1.23 -3.79
C VAL A 72 -5.96 -0.89 -4.01
N SER A 73 -6.43 -1.06 -5.23
CA SER A 73 -7.84 -0.93 -5.61
C SER A 73 -8.36 -2.29 -6.06
N VAL A 74 -9.47 -2.75 -5.48
CA VAL A 74 -10.08 -4.06 -5.76
C VAL A 74 -11.52 -3.85 -6.21
N THR A 75 -11.84 -4.25 -7.43
CA THR A 75 -13.21 -4.33 -7.93
C THR A 75 -13.72 -5.75 -7.75
N LEU A 76 -14.79 -5.91 -6.97
CA LEU A 76 -15.33 -7.22 -6.62
C LEU A 76 -16.11 -7.85 -7.77
N SER A 77 -16.09 -9.18 -7.82
CA SER A 77 -16.90 -9.97 -8.74
C SER A 77 -17.65 -11.06 -7.98
N GLY A 78 -18.90 -11.32 -8.31
CA GLY A 78 -19.71 -12.34 -7.67
C GLY A 78 -21.17 -12.25 -8.09
N LYS A 79 -22.01 -13.09 -7.49
CA LYS A 79 -23.46 -13.10 -7.75
C LYS A 79 -24.28 -12.52 -6.61
N GLU A 80 -23.75 -12.56 -5.39
CA GLU A 80 -24.50 -12.27 -4.17
C GLU A 80 -23.71 -11.30 -3.29
N ASN A 81 -24.46 -10.53 -2.51
CA ASN A 81 -23.88 -9.67 -1.48
C ASN A 81 -23.51 -10.54 -0.27
N VAL A 82 -22.28 -10.39 0.20
CA VAL A 82 -21.79 -11.12 1.38
C VAL A 82 -21.24 -10.15 2.43
N ASN A 83 -21.06 -10.61 3.66
CA ASN A 83 -20.45 -9.82 4.73
C ASN A 83 -19.17 -10.50 5.21
N GLY A 84 -18.06 -9.77 5.20
CA GLY A 84 -16.75 -10.35 5.44
C GLY A 84 -15.63 -9.34 5.35
N TYR A 85 -14.44 -9.81 5.07
CA TYR A 85 -13.27 -8.98 4.81
C TYR A 85 -12.49 -9.53 3.62
N ILE A 86 -11.88 -8.62 2.87
CA ILE A 86 -11.03 -8.92 1.73
C ILE A 86 -9.58 -8.62 2.08
N ARG A 87 -8.69 -9.50 1.66
CA ARG A 87 -7.25 -9.40 1.85
C ARG A 87 -6.51 -9.56 0.54
N ILE A 88 -5.38 -8.87 0.44
CA ILE A 88 -4.50 -8.90 -0.71
C ILE A 88 -3.09 -9.29 -0.26
N ALA A 89 -2.43 -10.14 -1.06
CA ALA A 89 -1.00 -10.38 -0.97
C ALA A 89 -0.34 -10.11 -2.33
N LEU A 90 0.76 -9.35 -2.30
CA LEU A 90 1.56 -8.99 -3.46
C LEU A 90 2.67 -10.00 -3.67
N TYR A 91 2.91 -10.39 -4.92
CA TYR A 91 3.99 -11.30 -5.33
C TYR A 91 4.77 -10.61 -6.44
N GLY A 92 6.05 -10.39 -6.21
CA GLY A 92 6.95 -9.79 -7.19
C GLY A 92 8.29 -10.51 -7.28
N SER A 93 9.20 -9.93 -8.05
CA SER A 93 10.51 -10.52 -8.34
C SER A 93 11.37 -10.79 -7.10
N ASN A 94 11.17 -10.03 -6.02
CA ASN A 94 12.02 -10.09 -4.82
C ASN A 94 11.36 -10.85 -3.66
N GLY A 95 10.16 -11.39 -3.87
CA GLY A 95 9.42 -12.14 -2.86
C GLY A 95 7.93 -11.80 -2.82
N ASN A 96 7.27 -12.15 -1.72
CA ASN A 96 5.85 -11.90 -1.53
C ASN A 96 5.57 -11.24 -0.19
N SER A 97 4.55 -10.38 -0.16
CA SER A 97 4.08 -9.76 1.07
C SER A 97 3.27 -10.75 1.93
N LYS A 98 3.02 -10.37 3.19
CA LYS A 98 1.91 -10.93 3.97
C LYS A 98 0.55 -10.48 3.39
N GLN A 99 -0.54 -10.98 3.97
CA GLN A 99 -1.89 -10.57 3.58
C GLN A 99 -2.29 -9.29 4.32
N TYR A 100 -2.77 -8.30 3.57
CA TYR A 100 -3.27 -7.04 4.10
C TYR A 100 -4.77 -6.92 3.89
N GLU A 101 -5.51 -6.51 4.93
CA GLU A 101 -6.95 -6.22 4.83
C GLU A 101 -7.16 -4.94 4.03
N ILE A 102 -7.95 -5.02 2.97
CA ILE A 102 -8.29 -3.86 2.12
C ILE A 102 -9.63 -3.27 2.55
N PHE A 103 -10.60 -4.13 2.86
CA PHE A 103 -11.92 -3.70 3.28
C PHE A 103 -12.61 -4.77 4.09
N LYS A 104 -13.52 -4.33 4.96
CA LYS A 104 -14.30 -5.18 5.84
C LYS A 104 -15.70 -4.61 6.02
N GLY A 105 -16.70 -5.45 5.79
CA GLY A 105 -18.11 -5.08 5.84
C GLY A 105 -18.89 -5.76 4.73
N SER A 106 -19.90 -5.06 4.20
CA SER A 106 -20.73 -5.55 3.11
C SER A 106 -19.96 -5.52 1.78
N LEU A 107 -19.69 -6.71 1.25
CA LEU A 107 -19.01 -6.96 -0.01
C LEU A 107 -20.06 -7.17 -1.10
N LYS A 108 -20.20 -6.17 -1.97
CA LYS A 108 -21.16 -6.20 -3.08
C LYS A 108 -20.41 -6.45 -4.39
N PRO A 109 -20.92 -7.30 -5.29
CA PRO A 109 -20.37 -7.41 -6.65
C PRO A 109 -20.28 -6.02 -7.32
N ASP A 110 -19.25 -5.83 -8.14
CA ASP A 110 -18.94 -4.60 -8.89
C ASP A 110 -18.56 -3.37 -8.03
N ALA A 111 -18.68 -3.46 -6.70
CA ALA A 111 -18.16 -2.42 -5.81
C ALA A 111 -16.63 -2.42 -5.83
N SER A 112 -16.06 -1.21 -5.79
CA SER A 112 -14.62 -1.01 -5.71
C SER A 112 -14.21 -0.52 -4.32
N HIS A 113 -13.17 -1.14 -3.78
CA HIS A 113 -12.61 -0.80 -2.48
C HIS A 113 -11.13 -0.47 -2.62
N MET A 114 -10.69 0.58 -1.94
CA MET A 114 -9.33 1.08 -2.04
C MET A 114 -8.71 1.20 -0.66
N HIS A 115 -7.46 0.75 -0.53
CA HIS A 115 -6.69 0.91 0.70
C HIS A 115 -5.20 1.04 0.41
N ALA A 116 -4.53 1.93 1.11
CA ALA A 116 -3.07 1.98 1.12
C ALA A 116 -2.53 1.00 2.16
N ILE A 117 -1.52 0.23 1.77
CA ILE A 117 -0.87 -0.77 2.61
C ILE A 117 0.62 -0.47 2.70
N ASP A 118 1.20 -0.67 3.88
CA ASP A 118 2.61 -0.47 4.14
C ASP A 118 3.28 -1.85 4.28
N VAL A 119 4.09 -2.21 3.26
CA VAL A 119 4.71 -3.52 3.12
C VAL A 119 6.11 -3.51 3.70
N ASP A 120 6.44 -4.46 4.56
CA ASP A 120 7.72 -4.54 5.29
C ASP A 120 8.91 -5.01 4.43
N LEU A 121 8.66 -5.40 3.18
CA LEU A 121 9.67 -5.80 2.20
C LEU A 121 9.39 -5.20 0.82
N ASN A 122 10.46 -4.92 0.08
CA ASN A 122 10.34 -4.58 -1.34
C ASN A 122 9.99 -5.85 -2.12
N VAL A 123 8.77 -5.96 -2.64
CA VAL A 123 8.38 -7.10 -3.49
C VAL A 123 9.03 -7.04 -4.88
N GLY A 124 9.66 -5.93 -5.24
CA GLY A 124 10.22 -5.70 -6.57
C GLY A 124 9.12 -5.51 -7.61
N LYS A 125 9.39 -5.89 -8.85
CA LYS A 125 8.38 -5.82 -9.92
C LYS A 125 7.22 -6.77 -9.60
N ILE A 126 6.02 -6.22 -9.41
CA ILE A 126 4.82 -7.03 -9.13
C ILE A 126 4.51 -7.90 -10.35
N GLN A 127 4.38 -9.19 -10.12
CA GLN A 127 4.08 -10.20 -11.14
C GLN A 127 2.69 -10.79 -10.95
N LYS A 128 2.23 -10.86 -9.69
CA LYS A 128 0.95 -11.48 -9.33
C LYS A 128 0.39 -10.87 -8.06
N VAL A 129 -0.94 -10.83 -8.00
CA VAL A 129 -1.69 -10.48 -6.80
C VAL A 129 -2.58 -11.66 -6.42
N LYS A 130 -2.67 -11.97 -5.11
CA LYS A 130 -3.62 -12.95 -4.59
C LYS A 130 -4.73 -12.24 -3.83
N PHE A 131 -5.96 -12.43 -4.29
CA PHE A 131 -7.18 -12.06 -3.61
C PHE A 131 -7.63 -13.19 -2.68
N LEU A 132 -7.93 -12.83 -1.43
CA LEU A 132 -8.55 -13.72 -0.46
C LEU A 132 -9.74 -12.99 0.16
N TRP A 133 -10.81 -13.73 0.43
CA TRP A 133 -11.93 -13.21 1.19
C TRP A 133 -12.39 -14.27 2.20
N ASN A 134 -12.87 -13.79 3.34
CA ASN A 134 -13.39 -14.65 4.40
C ASN A 134 -14.70 -14.07 4.91
N ASN A 135 -15.67 -14.94 5.17
CA ASN A 135 -16.90 -14.56 5.85
C ASN A 135 -16.67 -14.45 7.36
N ARG A 136 -17.48 -13.63 8.03
CA ARG A 136 -17.56 -13.62 9.50
C ARG A 136 -18.61 -14.58 10.05
N VAL A 137 -19.52 -15.04 9.19
CA VAL A 137 -20.70 -15.84 9.57
C VAL A 137 -20.59 -17.19 8.88
N ILE A 138 -20.85 -18.28 9.61
CA ILE A 138 -20.96 -19.63 9.06
C ILE A 138 -22.05 -19.61 7.99
N SER A 139 -21.66 -19.56 6.72
CA SER A 139 -22.60 -19.56 5.61
C SER A 139 -22.84 -21.00 5.15
N LEU A 140 -24.07 -21.48 5.32
CA LEU A 140 -24.55 -22.76 4.81
C LEU A 140 -24.42 -22.86 3.28
N PHE A 141 -24.48 -21.73 2.57
CA PHE A 141 -24.54 -21.66 1.11
C PHE A 141 -23.17 -21.56 0.41
N LYS A 142 -22.06 -21.51 1.15
CA LYS A 142 -20.67 -21.40 0.61
C LYS A 142 -20.58 -20.42 -0.59
N PRO A 143 -20.94 -19.13 -0.40
CA PRO A 143 -20.98 -18.17 -1.48
C PRO A 143 -19.59 -18.00 -2.12
N LYS A 144 -19.54 -17.63 -3.39
CA LYS A 144 -18.29 -17.36 -4.12
C LYS A 144 -18.15 -15.87 -4.36
N LEU A 145 -17.01 -15.33 -3.94
CA LEU A 145 -16.60 -13.96 -4.22
C LEU A 145 -15.20 -13.99 -4.82
N GLY A 146 -14.97 -13.12 -5.80
CA GLY A 146 -13.69 -12.89 -6.44
C GLY A 146 -13.44 -11.40 -6.64
N ALA A 147 -12.41 -11.10 -7.43
CA ALA A 147 -12.14 -9.76 -7.93
C ALA A 147 -12.06 -9.81 -9.46
N SER A 148 -12.79 -8.93 -10.13
CA SER A 148 -12.73 -8.77 -11.59
C SER A 148 -11.49 -7.98 -12.01
N HIS A 149 -11.10 -7.01 -11.18
CA HIS A 149 -9.94 -6.17 -11.43
C HIS A 149 -9.24 -5.81 -10.11
N ILE A 150 -7.90 -5.79 -10.15
CA ILE A 150 -7.07 -5.35 -9.03
C ILE A 150 -5.96 -4.48 -9.61
N THR A 151 -5.85 -3.27 -9.10
CA THR A 151 -4.77 -2.32 -9.43
C THR A 151 -3.89 -2.14 -8.22
N VAL A 152 -2.57 -2.12 -8.41
CA VAL A 152 -1.61 -1.89 -7.33
C VAL A 152 -0.65 -0.79 -7.75
N GLN A 153 -0.84 0.39 -7.19
CA GLN A 153 0.01 1.53 -7.46
C GLN A 153 1.17 1.59 -6.48
N SER A 154 2.40 1.74 -6.99
CA SER A 154 3.63 2.00 -6.21
C SER A 154 3.62 3.42 -5.63
N GLY A 155 4.08 3.55 -4.38
CA GLY A 155 4.22 4.84 -3.74
C GLY A 155 5.38 5.66 -4.26
N GLU A 156 6.45 5.02 -4.77
CA GLU A 156 7.69 5.66 -5.20
C GLU A 156 7.49 6.60 -6.37
N ASP A 157 6.82 6.06 -7.38
CA ASP A 157 6.84 6.53 -8.76
C ASP A 157 5.45 6.46 -9.40
N GLY A 158 4.45 5.96 -8.66
CA GLY A 158 3.08 5.90 -9.11
C GLY A 158 2.80 4.82 -10.17
N THR A 159 3.73 3.90 -10.45
CA THR A 159 3.52 2.84 -11.45
C THR A 159 2.47 1.84 -10.98
N GLU A 160 1.64 1.35 -11.91
CA GLU A 160 0.57 0.35 -11.69
C GLU A 160 0.91 -1.03 -12.26
#